data_AF-A0A7I9WU23-F1
#
_entry.id   AF-A0A7I9WU23-F1
#
_cell.length_a   1.000
_cell.length_b   1.000
_cell.length_c   1.000
_cell.angle_alpha   90.00
_cell.angle_beta   90.00
_cell.angle_gamma   90.00
#
_symmetry.space_group_name_H-M   'P 1'
#
loop_
_entity.id
_entity.type
_entity.pdbx_description
1 polymer ?
#
loop_
_entity_poly.entity_id
_entity_poly.type
_entity_poly.pdbx_seq_one_letter_code
_entity_poly.pdbx_strand_id
1 'polypeptide(L)'
;MGRPREFDEDSALAAAAEVFRHQGYAATSVDHLVRATGIHRGSLYGTFGSKHGLFVRVLEAVTAPGTDPEQRLDLILVALLELAPTDNQVRQRILILLEENGIDERQLGLRLLARGGLRRERTTHDQ
;
A
#
# COMPACT_ATOMS: atom_id res chain seq x y z
N MET A 1 -15.33 -24.42 23.88
CA MET A 1 -14.16 -24.02 23.08
C MET A 1 -14.66 -23.13 21.96
N GLY A 2 -14.37 -21.82 22.02
CA GLY A 2 -14.90 -20.85 21.05
C GLY A 2 -14.16 -20.99 19.73
N ARG A 3 -14.90 -21.21 18.63
CA ARG A 3 -14.36 -21.13 17.27
C ARG A 3 -13.74 -19.73 17.12
N PRO A 4 -12.44 -19.59 16.80
CA PRO A 4 -11.86 -18.27 16.59
C PRO A 4 -12.69 -17.56 15.52
N ARG A 5 -13.07 -16.29 15.77
CA ARG A 5 -13.70 -15.46 14.75
C ARG A 5 -12.70 -15.31 13.62
N GLU A 6 -12.96 -15.99 12.52
CA GLU A 6 -12.29 -15.76 11.25
C GLU A 6 -12.59 -14.30 10.87
N PHE A 7 -11.55 -13.48 10.74
CA PHE A 7 -11.71 -12.12 10.23
C PHE A 7 -11.70 -12.17 8.71
N ASP A 8 -12.32 -11.16 8.09
CA ASP A 8 -12.23 -10.99 6.64
C ASP A 8 -10.84 -10.43 6.28
N GLU A 9 -10.02 -11.28 5.65
CA GLU A 9 -8.65 -10.91 5.23
C GLU A 9 -8.66 -9.78 4.21
N ASP A 10 -9.61 -9.74 3.28
CA ASP A 10 -9.67 -8.70 2.25
C ASP A 10 -9.96 -7.35 2.87
N SER A 11 -10.94 -7.30 3.78
CA SER A 11 -11.25 -6.09 4.56
C SER A 11 -10.04 -5.62 5.38
N ALA A 12 -9.28 -6.56 5.97
CA ALA A 12 -8.09 -6.23 6.73
C ALA A 12 -6.94 -5.70 5.86
N LEU A 13 -6.71 -6.31 4.70
CA LEU A 13 -5.72 -5.85 3.74
C LEU A 13 -6.07 -4.46 3.22
N ALA A 14 -7.34 -4.19 2.90
CA ALA A 14 -7.81 -2.88 2.48
C ALA A 14 -7.58 -1.81 3.57
N ALA A 15 -7.93 -2.11 4.83
CA ALA A 15 -7.69 -1.20 5.95
C ALA A 15 -6.19 -0.95 6.21
N ALA A 16 -5.35 -1.99 6.11
CA ALA A 16 -3.90 -1.86 6.23
C ALA A 16 -3.31 -1.03 5.08
N ALA A 17 -3.79 -1.22 3.85
CA ALA A 17 -3.39 -0.45 2.67
C ALA A 17 -3.59 1.04 2.89
N GLU A 18 -4.74 1.41 3.45
CA GLU A 18 -5.08 2.80 3.74
C GLU A 18 -4.10 3.41 4.74
N VAL A 19 -3.80 2.70 5.83
CA VAL A 19 -2.82 3.15 6.83
C VAL A 19 -1.44 3.37 6.18
N PHE A 20 -0.97 2.41 5.39
CA PHE A 20 0.33 2.52 4.72
C PHE A 20 0.39 3.66 3.70
N ARG A 21 -0.67 3.86 2.90
CA ARG A 21 -0.73 4.97 1.93
C ARG A 21 -0.69 6.34 2.61
N HIS A 22 -1.36 6.49 3.74
CA HIS A 22 -1.40 7.77 4.44
C HIS A 22 -0.16 8.06 5.26
N GLN A 23 0.38 7.05 5.95
CA GLN A 23 1.46 7.25 6.93
C GLN A 23 2.84 6.88 6.38
N GLY A 24 2.92 6.09 5.32
CA GLY A 24 4.16 5.42 4.92
C GLY A 24 4.41 4.14 5.72
N TYR A 25 5.39 3.34 5.30
CA TYR A 25 5.70 2.07 5.94
C TYR A 25 6.43 2.27 7.27
N ALA A 26 7.42 3.17 7.32
CA ALA A 26 8.28 3.41 8.47
C ALA A 26 7.49 3.98 9.66
N ALA A 27 6.61 4.96 9.42
CA ALA A 27 5.80 5.58 10.47
C ALA A 27 4.61 4.72 10.93
N THR A 28 4.24 3.69 10.16
CA THR A 28 3.16 2.77 10.56
C THR A 28 3.64 1.78 11.62
N SER A 29 2.99 1.78 12.79
CA SER A 29 3.22 0.80 13.85
C SER A 29 2.23 -0.37 13.76
N VAL A 30 2.55 -1.49 14.43
CA VAL A 30 1.59 -2.60 14.53
C VAL A 30 0.32 -2.20 15.30
N ASP A 31 0.42 -1.25 16.24
CA ASP A 31 -0.77 -0.71 16.91
C ASP A 31 -1.68 0.08 15.97
N HIS A 32 -1.11 0.81 15.00
CA HIS A 32 -1.90 1.48 13.96
C HIS A 32 -2.69 0.46 13.15
N LEU A 33 -2.03 -0.63 12.77
CA LEU A 33 -2.63 -1.72 11.98
C LEU A 33 -3.70 -2.46 12.76
N VAL A 34 -3.46 -2.80 14.04
CA VAL A 34 -4.45 -3.44 14.91
C VAL A 34 -5.69 -2.56 15.06
N ARG A 35 -5.51 -1.25 15.27
CA ARG A 35 -6.63 -0.30 15.39
C ARG A 35 -7.42 -0.18 14.10
N ALA A 36 -6.75 -0.10 12.96
CA ALA A 36 -7.40 0.07 11.66
C ALA A 36 -8.10 -1.20 11.17
N THR A 37 -7.49 -2.37 11.36
CA THR A 37 -8.02 -3.65 10.88
C THR A 37 -9.02 -4.29 11.84
N GLY A 38 -9.01 -3.90 13.12
CA GLY A 38 -9.79 -4.54 14.18
C GLY A 38 -9.28 -5.95 14.56
N ILE A 39 -8.18 -6.41 13.95
CA ILE A 39 -7.59 -7.72 14.24
C ILE A 39 -6.72 -7.62 15.48
N HIS A 40 -6.89 -8.58 16.40
CA HIS A 40 -6.00 -8.71 17.54
C HIS A 40 -4.55 -8.97 17.10
N ARG A 41 -3.59 -8.33 17.78
CA ARG A 41 -2.15 -8.42 17.50
C ARG A 41 -1.65 -9.85 17.27
N GLY A 42 -2.08 -10.81 18.09
CA GLY A 42 -1.69 -12.22 17.97
C GLY A 42 -2.14 -12.85 16.65
N SER A 43 -3.38 -12.57 16.21
CA SER A 43 -3.90 -13.02 14.92
C SER A 43 -3.20 -12.34 13.75
N LEU A 44 -2.89 -11.04 13.86
CA LEU A 44 -2.14 -10.32 12.84
C LEU A 44 -0.75 -10.95 12.63
N TYR A 45 -0.01 -11.22 13.71
CA TYR A 45 1.27 -11.93 13.59
C TYR A 45 1.11 -13.38 13.16
N GLY A 46 0.07 -14.08 13.61
CA GLY A 46 -0.19 -15.46 13.21
C GLY A 46 -0.48 -15.61 11.72
N THR A 47 -1.21 -14.67 11.13
CA THR A 47 -1.59 -14.71 9.70
C THR A 47 -0.51 -14.10 8.81
N PHE A 48 0.04 -12.93 9.17
CA PHE A 48 0.92 -12.16 8.29
C PHE A 48 2.39 -12.21 8.70
N GLY A 49 2.72 -12.83 9.84
CA GLY A 49 4.07 -12.97 10.38
C GLY A 49 4.67 -11.68 10.94
N SER A 50 4.51 -10.55 10.25
CA SER A 50 5.09 -9.26 10.62
C SER A 50 4.41 -8.09 9.92
N LYS A 51 4.75 -6.85 10.31
CA LYS A 51 4.36 -5.64 9.55
C LYS A 51 4.85 -5.72 8.09
N HIS A 52 6.06 -6.25 7.89
CA HIS A 52 6.62 -6.45 6.56
C HIS A 52 5.80 -7.45 5.74
N GLY A 53 5.51 -8.62 6.30
CA GLY A 53 4.69 -9.64 5.64
C GLY A 53 3.30 -9.12 5.29
N LEU A 54 2.66 -8.38 6.20
CA LEU A 54 1.39 -7.71 5.92
C LEU A 54 1.52 -6.71 4.76
N PHE A 55 2.55 -5.87 4.75
CA PHE A 55 2.75 -4.91 3.67
C PHE A 55 2.92 -5.59 2.31
N VAL A 56 3.69 -6.69 2.23
CA VAL A 56 3.87 -7.45 0.98
C VAL A 56 2.52 -8.00 0.51
N ARG A 57 1.71 -8.58 1.41
CA ARG A 57 0.37 -9.08 1.07
C ARG A 57 -0.57 -7.96 0.58
N VAL A 58 -0.49 -6.79 1.21
CA VAL A 58 -1.24 -5.60 0.78
C VAL A 58 -0.80 -5.14 -0.62
N LEU A 59 0.50 -5.14 -0.91
CA LEU A 59 1.04 -4.77 -2.22
C LEU A 59 0.58 -5.73 -3.32
N GLU A 60 0.43 -7.01 -3.01
CA GLU A 60 -0.16 -7.98 -3.93
C GLU A 60 -1.65 -7.72 -4.13
N ALA A 61 -2.41 -7.50 -3.05
CA ALA A 61 -3.86 -7.29 -3.13
C ALA A 61 -4.26 -6.02 -3.89
N VAL A 62 -3.52 -4.91 -3.76
CA VAL A 62 -3.82 -3.63 -4.43
C VAL A 62 -3.66 -3.69 -5.96
N THR A 63 -3.06 -4.77 -6.46
CA THR A 63 -2.91 -5.03 -7.91
C THR A 63 -4.05 -5.86 -8.48
N ALA A 64 -4.96 -6.36 -7.63
CA ALA A 64 -6.16 -7.03 -8.07
C ALA A 64 -7.07 -6.08 -8.91
N PRO A 65 -7.84 -6.64 -9.87
CA PRO A 65 -8.83 -5.89 -10.63
C PRO A 65 -9.82 -5.16 -9.71
N GLY A 66 -10.19 -3.93 -10.07
CA GLY A 66 -11.16 -3.12 -9.31
C GLY A 66 -10.56 -2.18 -8.26
N THR A 67 -9.26 -2.26 -8.00
CA THR A 67 -8.58 -1.27 -7.15
C THR A 67 -8.41 0.06 -7.89
N ASP A 68 -8.67 1.17 -7.19
CA ASP A 68 -8.45 2.51 -7.73
C ASP A 68 -6.97 2.71 -8.18
N PRO A 69 -6.73 3.16 -9.43
CA PRO A 69 -5.37 3.35 -9.94
C PRO A 69 -4.51 4.30 -9.11
N GLU A 70 -5.08 5.38 -8.56
CA GLU A 70 -4.30 6.32 -7.75
C GLU A 70 -3.90 5.70 -6.41
N GLN A 71 -4.81 4.96 -5.76
CA GLN A 71 -4.50 4.20 -4.55
C GLN A 71 -3.42 3.15 -4.77
N ARG A 72 -3.43 2.46 -5.91
CA ARG A 72 -2.36 1.52 -6.28
C ARG A 72 -1.01 2.23 -6.38
N LEU A 73 -0.96 3.34 -7.12
CA LEU A 73 0.26 4.11 -7.30
C LEU A 73 0.79 4.67 -5.97
N ASP A 74 -0.07 5.09 -5.05
CA ASP A 74 0.35 5.55 -3.72
C ASP A 74 1.12 4.49 -2.94
N LEU A 75 0.61 3.26 -2.94
CA LEU A 75 1.27 2.19 -2.22
C LEU A 75 2.59 1.79 -2.89
N ILE A 76 2.63 1.77 -4.22
CA ILE A 76 3.87 1.53 -4.98
C ILE A 76 4.91 2.60 -4.65
N LEU A 77 4.51 3.89 -4.56
CA LEU A 77 5.42 4.96 -4.18
C LEU A 77 5.97 4.77 -2.76
N VAL A 78 5.14 4.36 -1.79
CA VAL A 78 5.63 4.01 -0.44
C VAL A 78 6.65 2.88 -0.51
N ALA A 79 6.35 1.81 -1.25
CA ALA A 79 7.24 0.67 -1.39
C ALA A 79 8.57 1.05 -2.06
N LEU A 80 8.53 1.85 -3.12
CA LEU A 80 9.70 2.35 -3.85
C LEU A 80 10.60 3.24 -2.98
N LEU A 81 10.02 4.10 -2.15
CA LEU A 81 10.76 5.09 -1.38
C LEU A 81 11.32 4.54 -0.07
N GLU A 82 10.63 3.60 0.57
CA GLU A 82 10.95 3.19 1.94
C GLU A 82 11.46 1.76 2.08
N LEU A 83 11.12 0.86 1.15
CA LEU A 83 11.45 -0.57 1.26
C LEU A 83 12.40 -1.03 0.16
N ALA A 84 12.05 -0.75 -1.11
CA ALA A 84 12.81 -1.19 -2.27
C ALA A 84 14.31 -0.85 -2.27
N PRO A 85 14.79 0.26 -1.66
CA PRO A 85 16.23 0.55 -1.61
C PRO A 85 17.02 -0.50 -0.81
N THR A 86 16.44 -1.04 0.26
CA THR A 86 17.12 -1.95 1.19
C THR A 86 16.59 -3.39 1.12
N ASP A 87 15.46 -3.61 0.45
CA ASP A 87 14.78 -4.89 0.36
C ASP A 87 14.71 -5.37 -1.10
N ASN A 88 15.55 -6.36 -1.42
CA ASN A 88 15.58 -6.92 -2.77
C ASN A 88 14.29 -7.66 -3.14
N GLN A 89 13.62 -8.31 -2.19
CA GLN A 89 12.38 -9.03 -2.46
C GLN A 89 11.27 -8.06 -2.86
N VAL A 90 11.11 -6.97 -2.10
CA VAL A 90 10.15 -5.91 -2.43
C VAL A 90 10.50 -5.27 -3.77
N ARG A 91 11.78 -4.99 -4.02
CA ARG A 91 12.22 -4.41 -5.31
C ARG A 91 11.86 -5.30 -6.50
N GLN A 92 12.17 -6.60 -6.44
CA GLN A 92 11.81 -7.54 -7.51
C GLN A 92 10.30 -7.63 -7.69
N ARG A 93 9.53 -7.64 -6.59
CA ARG A 93 8.07 -7.66 -6.66
C ARG A 93 7.52 -6.42 -7.35
N ILE A 94 8.04 -5.23 -7.03
CA ILE A 94 7.62 -3.98 -7.69
C ILE A 94 7.92 -4.02 -9.19
N LEU A 95 9.10 -4.47 -9.61
CA LEU A 95 9.45 -4.54 -11.04
C LEU A 95 8.42 -5.37 -11.83
N ILE A 96 8.07 -6.54 -11.30
CA ILE A 96 7.03 -7.41 -11.90
C ILE A 96 5.67 -6.70 -11.92
N LEU A 97 5.28 -6.07 -10.81
CA LEU A 97 3.99 -5.39 -10.71
C LEU A 97 3.85 -4.21 -11.67
N LEU A 98 4.93 -3.44 -11.87
CA LEU A 98 4.95 -2.34 -12.84
C LEU A 98 4.73 -2.86 -14.25
N GLU A 99 5.42 -3.94 -14.63
CA GLU A 99 5.30 -4.57 -15.94
C GLU A 99 3.89 -5.16 -16.17
N GLU A 100 3.40 -5.99 -15.25
CA GLU A 100 2.09 -6.67 -15.35
C GLU A 100 0.90 -5.68 -15.44
N ASN A 101 1.04 -4.50 -14.85
CA ASN A 101 -0.01 -3.48 -14.81
C ASN A 101 0.21 -2.34 -15.80
N GLY A 102 1.25 -2.40 -16.63
CA GLY A 102 1.61 -1.35 -17.59
C GLY A 102 1.82 0.02 -16.91
N ILE A 103 2.39 0.03 -15.71
CA ILE A 103 2.65 1.25 -14.95
C ILE A 103 4.01 1.81 -15.36
N ASP A 104 4.00 3.02 -15.93
CA ASP A 104 5.20 3.69 -16.39
C ASP A 104 5.73 4.77 -15.42
N GLU A 105 6.92 5.28 -15.73
CA GLU A 105 7.59 6.34 -14.97
C GLU A 105 6.76 7.64 -14.93
N ARG A 106 5.98 7.92 -15.98
CA ARG A 106 5.17 9.12 -16.07
C ARG A 106 4.00 9.05 -15.08
N GLN A 107 3.32 7.91 -14.97
CA GLN A 107 2.24 7.71 -14.02
C GLN A 107 2.75 7.83 -12.58
N LEU A 108 3.90 7.22 -12.28
CA LEU A 108 4.55 7.33 -10.98
C LEU A 108 4.94 8.78 -10.66
N GLY A 109 5.56 9.48 -11.60
CA GLY A 109 5.96 10.89 -11.45
C GLY A 109 4.75 11.82 -11.25
N LEU A 110 3.69 11.65 -12.04
CA LEU A 110 2.45 12.42 -11.89
C LEU A 110 1.77 12.16 -10.55
N ARG A 111 1.74 10.91 -10.08
CA ARG A 111 1.19 10.58 -8.77
C ARG A 111 2.05 11.16 -7.65
N LEU A 112 3.38 11.07 -7.75
CA LEU A 112 4.31 11.62 -6.75
C LEU A 112 4.11 13.13 -6.60
N LEU A 113 4.04 13.87 -7.72
CA LEU A 113 3.76 15.31 -7.72
C LEU A 113 2.40 15.62 -7.10
N ALA A 114 1.36 14.84 -7.45
CA ALA A 114 0.03 15.02 -6.86
C ALA A 114 0.05 14.81 -5.33
N ARG A 115 0.78 13.80 -4.84
CA ARG A 115 0.91 13.50 -3.41
C ARG A 115 1.67 14.61 -2.66
N GLY A 116 2.60 15.29 -3.33
CA GLY A 116 3.29 16.46 -2.81
C GLY A 116 2.51 17.76 -2.92
N GLY A 117 1.28 17.76 -3.45
CA GLY A 117 0.50 18.99 -3.69
C GLY A 117 1.05 19.86 -4.83
N LEU A 118 1.91 19.29 -5.69
CA LEU A 118 2.60 20.01 -6.76
C LEU A 118 1.91 19.90 -8.13
N ARG A 119 0.68 19.37 -8.19
CA ARG A 119 -0.12 19.46 -9.43
C ARG A 119 -0.44 20.94 -9.64
N ARG A 120 0.18 21.53 -10.68
CA ARG A 120 -0.28 22.82 -11.19
C ARG A 120 -1.74 22.62 -11.58
N GLU A 121 -2.66 23.26 -10.84
CA GLU A 121 -3.95 23.57 -11.42
C GLU A 121 -3.65 24.22 -12.77
N ARG A 122 -4.25 23.68 -13.84
CA ARG A 122 -4.34 24.48 -15.04
C ARG A 122 -5.17 25.67 -14.63
N THR A 123 -4.51 26.76 -14.20
CA THR A 123 -5.10 28.08 -14.20
C THR A 123 -5.53 28.27 -15.64
N THR A 124 -6.81 28.04 -15.88
CA THR A 124 -7.57 28.59 -17.00
C THR A 124 -7.52 30.11 -16.80
N HIS A 125 -6.36 30.67 -17.10
CA HIS A 125 -6.15 32.09 -17.34
C HIS A 125 -5.55 32.14 -18.73
N ASP A 126 -6.40 31.84 -19.69
CA ASP A 126 -6.30 32.49 -20.98
C ASP A 126 -7.70 32.84 -21.44
N GLN A 127 -7.77 34.02 -22.03
CA GLN A 127 -8.90 34.92 -22.17
C GLN A 127 -10.01 34.44 -23.12
#